data_AF-A0A2E9KRF7-F1
#
_entry.id   AF-A0A2E9KRF7-F1
#
_cell.length_a   1.000
_cell.length_b   1.000
_cell.length_c   1.000
_cell.angle_alpha   90.00
_cell.angle_beta   90.00
_cell.angle_gamma   90.00
#
_symmetry.space_group_name_H-M   'P 1'
#
loop_
_entity.id
_entity.type
_entity.pdbx_description
1 polymer ?
#
loop_
_entity_poly.entity_id
_entity_poly.type
_entity_poly.pdbx_seq_one_letter_code
_entity_poly.pdbx_strand_id
1 'polypeptide(L)'
;MKVELRRLQPKHIFQLRSILTKETAQSSYIEWPFTKKVAESFISNYNTWGIWINNGILVGAVEVKENLETAYFVNDKYRNIGIATQAVLLCKEEFADKQLWCVINPNNKASLKVANNAQLRVSFIS
;
A
#
# COMPACT_ATOMS: atom_id res chain seq x y z
N MET A 1 -9.51 -14.96 -4.57
CA MET A 1 -8.96 -14.49 -3.28
C MET A 1 -9.71 -13.23 -2.89
N LYS A 2 -10.21 -13.14 -1.66
CA LYS A 2 -10.95 -11.96 -1.18
C LYS A 2 -9.96 -10.95 -0.60
N VAL A 3 -9.95 -9.73 -1.12
CA VAL A 3 -9.12 -8.61 -0.64
C VAL A 3 -10.05 -7.58 0.00
N GLU A 4 -9.64 -7.05 1.15
CA GLU A 4 -10.39 -6.04 1.91
C GLU A 4 -9.45 -4.97 2.42
N LEU A 5 -9.95 -3.73 2.50
CA LEU A 5 -9.27 -2.63 3.15
C LEU A 5 -9.88 -2.41 4.53
N ARG A 6 -9.04 -2.37 5.56
CA ARG A 6 -9.49 -2.05 6.93
C ARG A 6 -8.50 -1.11 7.58
N ARG A 7 -8.99 -0.17 8.38
CA ARG A 7 -8.13 0.76 9.12
C ARG A 7 -7.13 0.02 9.99
N LEU A 8 -5.86 0.43 9.88
CA LEU A 8 -4.85 0.00 10.83
C LEU A 8 -5.16 0.62 12.19
N GLN A 9 -4.81 -0.11 13.25
CA GLN A 9 -5.10 0.23 14.64
C GLN A 9 -3.85 -0.12 15.46
N PRO A 10 -3.64 0.48 16.64
CA PRO A 10 -2.47 0.17 17.46
C PRO A 10 -2.28 -1.33 17.73
N LYS A 11 -3.37 -2.09 17.88
CA LYS A 11 -3.32 -3.56 18.03
C LYS A 11 -2.67 -4.31 16.86
N HIS A 12 -2.62 -3.71 15.66
CA HIS A 12 -2.05 -4.31 14.45
C HIS A 12 -0.53 -4.04 14.29
N ILE A 13 0.09 -3.26 15.17
CA ILE A 13 1.52 -2.87 15.05
C ILE A 13 2.43 -4.10 14.90
N PHE A 14 2.20 -5.14 15.71
CA PHE A 14 3.00 -6.36 15.63
C PHE A 14 2.91 -7.03 14.25
N GLN A 15 1.70 -7.18 13.72
CA GLN A 15 1.46 -7.77 12.40
C GLN A 15 2.08 -6.90 11.30
N LEU A 16 1.85 -5.59 11.33
CA LEU A 16 2.38 -4.64 10.35
C LEU A 16 3.91 -4.70 10.29
N ARG A 17 4.57 -4.77 11.45
CA ARG A 17 6.03 -4.92 11.51
C ARG A 17 6.51 -6.27 10.98
N SER A 18 5.74 -7.34 11.18
CA SER A 18 6.12 -8.67 10.74
C SER A 18 6.08 -8.86 9.23
N ILE A 19 5.28 -8.05 8.52
CA ILE A 19 5.10 -8.17 7.06
C ILE A 19 6.02 -7.26 6.25
N LEU A 20 6.67 -6.29 6.88
CA LEU A 20 7.56 -5.38 6.19
C LEU A 20 9.00 -5.93 6.23
N THR A 21 9.57 -6.20 5.06
CA THR A 21 10.98 -6.58 4.93
C THR A 21 11.84 -5.35 4.61
N LYS A 22 13.15 -5.45 4.80
CA LYS A 22 14.09 -4.37 4.46
C LYS A 22 13.97 -3.97 2.99
N GLU A 23 13.90 -4.95 2.10
CA GLU A 23 13.79 -4.77 0.65
C GLU A 23 12.47 -4.07 0.30
N THR A 24 11.38 -4.49 0.94
CA THR A 24 10.06 -3.87 0.75
C THR A 24 10.06 -2.43 1.23
N ALA A 25 10.63 -2.16 2.41
CA ALA A 25 10.72 -0.82 2.97
C ALA A 25 11.53 0.11 2.06
N GLN A 26 12.71 -0.33 1.61
CA GLN A 26 13.56 0.43 0.69
C GLN A 26 12.86 0.71 -0.64
N SER A 27 12.21 -0.29 -1.23
CA SER A 27 11.49 -0.13 -2.51
C SER A 27 10.25 0.77 -2.42
N SER A 28 9.71 0.95 -1.21
CA SER A 28 8.51 1.74 -0.93
C SER A 28 8.81 3.03 -0.18
N TYR A 29 10.09 3.40 -0.04
CA TYR A 29 10.55 4.58 0.69
C TYR A 29 10.03 4.68 2.14
N ILE A 30 9.88 3.52 2.80
CA ILE A 30 9.48 3.41 4.20
C ILE A 30 10.75 3.34 5.06
N GLU A 31 10.73 4.04 6.21
CA GLU A 31 11.82 4.03 7.18
C GLU A 31 12.17 2.60 7.64
N TRP A 32 13.48 2.30 7.69
CA TRP A 32 14.01 1.03 8.16
C TRP A 32 15.15 1.26 9.16
N PRO A 33 15.21 0.55 10.31
CA PRO A 33 14.33 -0.55 10.72
C PRO A 33 12.92 -0.10 11.07
N PHE A 34 11.92 -0.90 10.72
CA PHE A 34 10.51 -0.61 11.00
C PHE A 34 10.17 -0.94 12.47
N THR A 35 10.64 -0.06 13.37
CA THR A 35 10.47 -0.20 14.82
C THR A 35 9.01 -0.01 15.24
N LYS A 36 8.71 -0.30 16.51
CA LYS A 36 7.39 -0.01 17.11
C LYS A 36 7.00 1.46 16.93
N LYS A 37 7.92 2.38 17.21
CA LYS A 37 7.70 3.83 17.10
C LYS A 37 7.41 4.26 15.66
N VAL A 38 8.15 3.71 14.69
CA VAL A 38 7.92 3.96 13.27
C VAL A 38 6.55 3.44 12.83
N ALA A 39 6.15 2.25 13.28
CA ALA A 39 4.84 1.68 13.00
C ALA A 39 3.69 2.48 13.64
N GLU A 40 3.87 2.99 14.87
CA GLU A 40 2.90 3.87 15.53
C GLU A 40 2.71 5.17 14.77
N SER A 41 3.81 5.80 14.35
CA SER A 41 3.82 6.98 13.48
C SER A 41 3.14 6.67 12.15
N PHE A 42 3.43 5.52 11.55
CA PHE A 42 2.85 5.09 10.28
C PHE A 42 1.32 4.95 10.35
N ILE A 43 0.79 4.45 11.46
CA ILE A 43 -0.66 4.30 11.67
C ILE A 43 -1.34 5.63 11.98
N SER A 44 -0.66 6.52 12.71
CA SER A 44 -1.27 7.75 13.24
C SER A 44 -1.21 8.92 12.27
N ASN A 45 -0.14 9.02 11.49
CA ASN A 45 0.14 10.21 10.68
C ASN A 45 -0.35 10.11 9.23
N TYR A 46 -0.62 8.88 8.77
CA TYR A 46 -0.99 8.64 7.38
C TYR A 46 -2.40 8.12 7.29
N ASN A 47 -3.06 8.42 6.18
CA ASN A 47 -4.42 7.95 5.90
C ASN A 47 -4.42 6.48 5.45
N THR A 48 -3.70 5.63 6.17
CA THR A 48 -3.32 4.30 5.70
C THR A 48 -4.34 3.24 6.10
N TRP A 49 -4.64 2.38 5.14
CA TRP A 49 -5.48 1.21 5.29
C TRP A 49 -4.61 -0.04 5.17
N GLY A 50 -4.85 -1.02 6.03
CA GLY A 50 -4.24 -2.34 5.88
C GLY A 50 -4.91 -3.06 4.72
N ILE A 51 -4.11 -3.77 3.94
CA ILE A 51 -4.59 -4.69 2.90
C ILE A 51 -4.71 -6.07 3.54
N TRP A 52 -5.94 -6.57 3.64
CA TRP A 52 -6.27 -7.84 4.28
C TRP A 52 -6.74 -8.84 3.25
N ILE A 53 -6.31 -10.10 3.39
CA ILE A 53 -6.84 -11.22 2.59
C ILE A 53 -7.46 -12.28 3.49
N ASN A 54 -8.38 -13.05 2.91
CA ASN A 54 -8.98 -14.23 3.53
C ASN A 54 -9.47 -13.95 4.97
N ASN A 55 -10.14 -12.80 5.15
CA ASN A 55 -10.75 -12.33 6.39
C ASN A 55 -9.84 -12.06 7.60
N GLY A 56 -8.51 -12.13 7.49
CA GLY A 56 -7.66 -11.87 8.67
C GLY A 56 -6.15 -11.78 8.45
N ILE A 57 -5.65 -12.02 7.24
CA ILE A 57 -4.20 -11.98 6.99
C ILE A 57 -3.85 -10.59 6.46
N LEU A 58 -3.12 -9.81 7.26
CA LEU A 58 -2.54 -8.55 6.81
C LEU A 58 -1.37 -8.85 5.86
N VAL A 59 -1.38 -8.28 4.67
CA VAL A 59 -0.36 -8.55 3.63
C VAL A 59 0.31 -7.29 3.08
N GLY A 60 -0.19 -6.12 3.45
CA GLY A 60 0.33 -4.85 2.97
C GLY A 60 -0.44 -3.67 3.55
N ALA A 61 -0.18 -2.51 3.00
CA ALA A 61 -0.91 -1.30 3.31
C ALA A 61 -1.06 -0.41 2.07
N VAL A 62 -2.12 0.38 2.02
CA VAL A 62 -2.40 1.36 0.97
C VAL A 62 -2.84 2.68 1.61
N GLU A 63 -2.37 3.78 1.07
CA GLU A 63 -2.72 5.14 1.46
C GLU A 63 -3.21 5.90 0.23
N VAL A 64 -4.28 6.67 0.41
CA VAL A 64 -4.66 7.76 -0.50
C VAL A 64 -4.52 9.06 0.27
N LYS A 65 -3.54 9.88 -0.13
CA LYS A 65 -3.26 11.18 0.46
C LYS A 65 -4.35 12.20 0.08
N GLU A 66 -4.37 13.35 0.76
CA GLU A 66 -5.34 14.42 0.49
C GLU A 66 -5.31 14.92 -0.97
N ASN A 67 -4.12 14.95 -1.58
CA ASN A 67 -3.92 15.31 -2.98
C ASN A 67 -4.21 14.16 -3.96
N LEU A 68 -4.80 13.06 -3.51
CA LEU A 68 -5.12 11.85 -4.27
C LEU A 68 -3.92 11.02 -4.75
N GLU A 69 -2.72 11.35 -4.27
CA GLU A 69 -1.56 10.48 -4.45
C GLU A 69 -1.81 9.17 -3.72
N THR A 70 -1.68 8.06 -4.44
CA THR A 70 -1.89 6.71 -3.93
C THR A 70 -0.55 6.01 -3.80
N ALA A 71 -0.24 5.57 -2.59
CA ALA A 71 0.97 4.81 -2.26
C ALA A 71 0.58 3.48 -1.62
N TYR A 72 1.38 2.45 -1.82
CA TYR A 72 1.14 1.15 -1.21
C TYR A 72 2.42 0.34 -1.07
N PHE A 73 2.36 -0.67 -0.21
CA PHE A 73 3.31 -1.78 -0.25
C PHE A 73 2.56 -3.10 -0.06
N VAL A 74 3.12 -4.17 -0.63
CA VAL A 74 2.67 -5.55 -0.40
C VAL A 74 3.89 -6.38 -0.05
N ASN A 75 3.75 -7.21 0.99
CA ASN A 75 4.75 -8.17 1.39
C ASN A 75 5.14 -9.05 0.19
N ASP A 76 6.43 -9.33 0.06
CA ASP A 76 7.05 -10.06 -1.03
C ASP A 76 6.39 -11.41 -1.34
N LYS A 77 5.96 -12.14 -0.30
CA LYS A 77 5.27 -13.44 -0.44
C LYS A 77 3.90 -13.35 -1.13
N TYR A 78 3.32 -12.16 -1.22
CA TYR A 78 1.97 -11.90 -1.73
C TYR A 78 1.98 -11.03 -2.99
N ARG A 79 3.13 -10.84 -3.64
CA ARG A 79 3.24 -10.10 -4.90
C ARG A 79 2.81 -10.96 -6.09
N ASN A 80 2.57 -10.31 -7.23
CA ASN A 80 2.24 -10.95 -8.52
C ASN A 80 0.94 -11.77 -8.57
N ILE A 81 0.10 -11.71 -7.54
CA ILE A 81 -1.21 -12.40 -7.47
C ILE A 81 -2.41 -11.43 -7.45
N GLY A 82 -2.20 -10.18 -7.88
CA GLY A 82 -3.27 -9.19 -8.08
C GLY A 82 -3.73 -8.41 -6.84
N ILE A 83 -3.16 -8.66 -5.65
CA ILE A 83 -3.58 -8.02 -4.39
C ILE A 83 -3.46 -6.49 -4.45
N ALA A 84 -2.32 -5.96 -4.92
CA ALA A 84 -2.11 -4.52 -5.01
C ALA A 84 -3.11 -3.85 -5.96
N THR A 85 -3.37 -4.45 -7.12
CA THR A 85 -4.39 -3.96 -8.07
C THR A 85 -5.77 -3.91 -7.43
N GLN A 86 -6.18 -4.98 -6.76
CA GLN A 86 -7.50 -5.00 -6.11
C GLN A 86 -7.60 -3.97 -4.98
N ALA A 87 -6.54 -3.79 -4.18
CA ALA A 87 -6.51 -2.78 -3.13
C ALA A 87 -6.69 -1.36 -3.72
N VAL A 88 -6.00 -1.03 -4.81
CA VAL A 88 -6.15 0.27 -5.48
C VAL A 88 -7.54 0.44 -6.09
N LEU A 89 -8.13 -0.61 -6.67
CA LEU A 89 -9.49 -0.54 -7.20
C LEU A 89 -10.52 -0.25 -6.09
N LEU A 90 -10.38 -0.87 -4.92
CA LEU A 90 -11.21 -0.56 -3.75
C LEU A 90 -11.04 0.90 -3.31
N CYS A 91 -9.82 1.46 -3.37
CA CYS A 91 -9.63 2.88 -3.15
C CYS A 91 -10.35 3.75 -4.19
N LYS A 92 -10.38 3.36 -5.47
CA LYS A 92 -11.11 4.11 -6.49
C LYS A 92 -12.61 4.12 -6.25
N GLU A 93 -13.17 2.99 -5.82
CA GLU A 93 -14.60 2.88 -5.47
C GLU A 93 -14.98 3.86 -4.35
N GLU A 94 -14.15 3.97 -3.31
CA GLU A 94 -14.37 4.87 -2.17
C GLU A 94 -14.29 6.36 -2.57
N PHE A 95 -13.43 6.71 -3.54
CA PHE A 95 -13.18 8.11 -3.94
C PHE A 95 -13.97 8.57 -5.18
N ALA A 96 -14.99 7.81 -5.59
CA ALA A 96 -16.08 8.16 -6.52
C ALA A 96 -15.77 9.28 -7.54
N ASP A 97 -15.24 8.90 -8.72
CA ASP A 97 -14.89 9.74 -9.88
C ASP A 97 -13.62 10.61 -9.78
N LYS A 98 -12.93 10.65 -8.64
CA LYS A 98 -11.64 11.35 -8.56
C LYS A 98 -10.53 10.58 -9.28
N GLN A 99 -9.71 11.29 -10.05
CA GLN A 99 -8.52 10.72 -10.68
C GLN A 99 -7.41 10.52 -9.64
N LEU A 100 -7.28 9.29 -9.15
CA LEU A 100 -6.12 8.89 -8.35
C LEU A 100 -4.85 8.87 -9.20
N TRP A 101 -3.72 9.20 -8.59
CA TRP A 101 -2.42 9.22 -9.24
C TRP A 101 -1.34 8.63 -8.34
N CYS A 102 -0.19 8.27 -8.89
CA CYS A 102 0.91 7.69 -8.13
C CYS A 102 2.26 8.14 -8.67
N VAL A 103 3.25 8.17 -7.78
CA VAL A 103 4.66 8.38 -8.12
C VAL A 103 5.36 7.03 -8.20
N ILE A 104 6.00 6.73 -9.34
CA ILE A 104 6.64 5.44 -9.59
C ILE A 104 8.09 5.65 -10.03
N ASN A 105 9.02 4.85 -9.48
CA ASN A 105 10.34 4.71 -10.09
C ASN A 105 10.17 4.00 -11.45
N PRO A 106 10.67 4.55 -12.58
CA PRO A 106 10.44 3.99 -13.91
C PRO A 106 10.95 2.54 -14.07
N ASN A 107 11.91 2.11 -13.25
CA ASN A 107 12.41 0.73 -13.26
C ASN A 107 11.51 -0.26 -12.48
N ASN A 108 10.54 0.24 -11.71
CA ASN A 108 9.59 -0.58 -10.95
C ASN A 108 8.42 -1.04 -11.84
N LYS A 109 8.69 -2.05 -12.69
CA LYS A 109 7.71 -2.64 -13.60
C LYS A 109 6.48 -3.22 -12.89
N ALA A 110 6.65 -3.71 -11.65
CA ALA A 110 5.55 -4.28 -10.88
C ALA A 110 4.52 -3.20 -10.50
N SER A 111 4.98 -2.05 -9.99
CA SER A 111 4.09 -0.94 -9.66
C SER A 111 3.48 -0.30 -10.90
N LEU A 112 4.23 -0.20 -12.01
CA LEU A 112 3.69 0.30 -13.27
C LEU A 112 2.55 -0.59 -13.78
N LYS A 113 2.69 -1.91 -13.67
CA LYS A 113 1.61 -2.86 -14.02
C LYS A 113 0.37 -2.64 -13.15
N VAL A 114 0.54 -2.42 -11.86
CA VAL A 114 -0.59 -2.12 -10.94
C VAL A 114 -1.29 -0.82 -11.34
N ALA A 115 -0.52 0.25 -11.58
CA ALA A 115 -1.05 1.55 -11.98
C ALA A 115 -1.83 1.46 -13.31
N ASN A 116 -1.29 0.77 -14.30
CA ASN A 116 -1.96 0.58 -15.59
C ASN A 116 -3.27 -0.22 -15.43
N ASN A 117 -3.23 -1.33 -14.69
CA ASN A 117 -4.41 -2.17 -14.47
C ASN A 117 -5.51 -1.44 -13.69
N ALA A 118 -5.13 -0.55 -12.76
CA ALA A 118 -6.07 0.26 -11.99
C ALA A 118 -6.39 1.61 -12.65
N GLN A 119 -5.78 1.92 -13.81
CA GLN A 119 -5.91 3.21 -14.52
C GLN A 119 -5.58 4.42 -13.63
N LEU A 120 -4.48 4.34 -12.87
CA LEU A 120 -3.93 5.48 -12.15
C LEU A 120 -3.17 6.40 -13.11
N ARG A 121 -3.22 7.71 -12.86
CA ARG A 121 -2.28 8.63 -13.52
C ARG A 121 -0.88 8.43 -12.93
N VAL A 122 0.11 8.19 -13.78
CA VAL A 122 1.49 7.95 -13.33
C VAL A 122 2.32 9.22 -13.48
N SER A 123 3.06 9.55 -12.42
CA SER A 123 4.20 10.46 -12.46
C SER A 123 5.47 9.65 -12.17
N PHE A 124 6.56 9.90 -12.88
CA PHE A 124 7.83 9.24 -12.58
C PHE A 124 8.65 10.05 -11.60
N ILE A 125 9.39 9.36 -10.72
CA ILE A 125 10.44 10.01 -9.92
C ILE A 125 11.50 10.54 -10.90
N SER A 126 11.92 11.78 -10.67
CA SER A 126 12.95 12.47 -11.47
C SER A 126 14.35 12.06 -11.04
#